data_AF-A0A9P6AHI5-F1
#
_entry.id   AF-A0A9P6AHI5-F1
#
_cell.length_a   1.000
_cell.length_b   1.000
_cell.length_c   1.000
_cell.angle_alpha   90.00
_cell.angle_beta   90.00
_cell.angle_gamma   90.00
#
_symmetry.space_group_name_H-M   'P 1'
#
loop_
_entity.id
_entity.type
_entity.pdbx_description
1 polymer ?
#
loop_
_entity_poly.entity_id
_entity_poly.type
_entity_poly.pdbx_seq_one_letter_code
_entity_poly.pdbx_strand_id
1 'polypeptide(L)'
;MIYSDSPRPSMDPLPSSASISSILTSASYQSLIGTSTSTETLVLEARNNLDSHKTELQELVGASTCYAFLLSMLEYAPTPLGQRHVACVVLQTDDDIAALSKCAVDWYHFLVFLVREADKTGCYEPIFDFSNTRTLTYKEYMKEVDNSPRRTKTLRKQACNLLLRDNDRCIISGSIDIGSKNPTKESSTPLQISHIIPWSLNNLYGMTEVAKTGTWDMLQNFVGIDIAKFPGGEINHPSNAFLSTLTAALMFSSFMIYFDSTDTPHKYIVRTFYKNEFANRTVTFRDHSGSKGPISLPDPDLLAVQGAFAKVINASGAAAEPDQLWDELVLPGLGFKSAQVRSQSLLSQVKSSPLITNQMT
;
A
#
# COMPACT_ATOMS: atom_id res chain seq x y z
N MET A 1 34.87 1.30 -36.13
CA MET A 1 34.74 0.44 -34.95
C MET A 1 33.29 0.02 -34.85
N ILE A 2 32.99 -1.19 -35.32
CA ILE A 2 31.68 -1.83 -35.25
C ILE A 2 31.77 -2.78 -34.06
N TYR A 3 30.97 -2.56 -33.02
CA TYR A 3 30.92 -3.46 -31.87
C TYR A 3 30.24 -4.76 -32.30
N SER A 4 30.94 -5.88 -32.10
CA SER A 4 30.46 -7.23 -32.38
C SER A 4 29.48 -7.67 -31.30
N ASP A 5 28.26 -8.02 -31.72
CA ASP A 5 27.27 -8.72 -30.90
C ASP A 5 27.82 -10.08 -30.47
N SER A 6 28.17 -10.21 -29.19
CA SER A 6 28.39 -11.52 -28.58
C SER A 6 27.04 -12.11 -28.18
N PRO A 7 26.77 -13.41 -28.43
CA PRO A 7 25.51 -14.04 -28.06
C PRO A 7 25.31 -13.98 -26.53
N ARG A 8 24.13 -13.55 -26.09
CA ARG A 8 23.76 -13.66 -24.67
C ARG A 8 23.73 -15.14 -24.28
N PRO A 9 24.29 -15.53 -23.12
CA PRO A 9 24.17 -16.90 -22.64
C PRO A 9 22.68 -17.22 -22.43
N SER A 10 22.23 -18.37 -22.93
CA SER A 10 20.89 -18.88 -22.67
C SER A 10 20.79 -19.22 -21.18
N MET A 11 19.91 -18.52 -20.47
CA MET A 11 19.57 -18.88 -19.10
C MET A 11 18.48 -19.95 -19.10
N ASP A 12 18.72 -21.02 -18.34
CA ASP A 12 17.69 -21.99 -18.00
C ASP A 12 16.60 -21.29 -17.15
N PRO A 13 15.30 -21.55 -17.41
CA PRO A 13 14.24 -21.02 -16.58
C PRO A 13 14.38 -21.53 -15.14
N LEU A 14 14.17 -20.64 -14.17
CA LEU A 14 13.98 -21.04 -12.76
C LEU A 14 12.95 -22.17 -12.70
N PRO A 15 13.17 -23.21 -11.87
CA PRO A 15 12.22 -24.30 -11.71
C PRO A 15 10.85 -23.76 -11.33
N SER A 16 9.79 -24.46 -11.74
CA SER A 16 8.39 -24.07 -11.53
C SER A 16 8.01 -24.11 -10.05
N SER A 17 8.52 -23.17 -9.25
CA SER A 17 8.10 -23.00 -7.87
C SER A 17 6.69 -22.42 -7.83
N ALA A 18 5.89 -22.89 -6.87
CA ALA A 18 4.51 -22.46 -6.70
C ALA A 18 4.45 -20.92 -6.51
N SER A 19 3.62 -20.24 -7.30
CA SER A 19 3.31 -18.83 -7.05
C SER A 19 2.35 -18.70 -5.88
N ILE A 20 2.31 -17.55 -5.22
CA ILE A 20 1.32 -17.30 -4.15
C ILE A 20 -0.10 -17.58 -4.66
N SER A 21 -0.45 -17.16 -5.88
CA SER A 21 -1.77 -17.42 -6.45
C SER A 21 -2.10 -18.91 -6.53
N SER A 22 -1.11 -19.76 -6.84
CA SER A 22 -1.30 -21.22 -6.85
C SER A 22 -1.45 -21.81 -5.44
N ILE A 23 -0.73 -21.26 -4.45
CA ILE A 23 -0.85 -21.67 -3.05
C ILE A 23 -2.24 -21.31 -2.51
N LEU A 24 -2.70 -20.07 -2.72
CA LEU A 24 -3.99 -19.56 -2.24
C LEU A 24 -5.20 -20.34 -2.80
N THR A 25 -5.04 -20.93 -3.99
CA THR A 25 -6.08 -21.73 -4.65
C THR A 25 -5.97 -23.22 -4.38
N SER A 26 -4.92 -23.68 -3.68
CA SER A 26 -4.73 -25.09 -3.38
C SER A 26 -5.72 -25.60 -2.33
N ALA A 27 -6.16 -26.85 -2.48
CA ALA A 27 -7.03 -27.50 -1.50
C ALA A 27 -6.36 -27.63 -0.12
N SER A 28 -5.04 -27.81 -0.10
CA SER A 28 -4.25 -27.91 1.13
C SER A 28 -4.26 -26.59 1.91
N TYR A 29 -4.07 -25.46 1.23
CA TYR A 29 -4.22 -24.14 1.83
C TYR A 29 -5.65 -23.90 2.37
N GLN A 30 -6.69 -24.23 1.59
CA GLN A 30 -8.08 -24.06 2.00
C GLN A 30 -8.44 -24.94 3.22
N SER A 31 -7.87 -26.14 3.29
CA SER A 31 -7.94 -26.98 4.48
C SER A 31 -7.26 -26.31 5.66
N LEU A 32 -6.00 -25.85 5.49
CA LEU A 32 -5.17 -25.29 6.54
C LEU A 32 -5.77 -24.02 7.15
N ILE A 33 -6.27 -23.10 6.31
CA ILE A 33 -6.91 -21.86 6.78
C ILE A 33 -8.20 -22.17 7.57
N GLY A 34 -8.95 -23.19 7.17
CA GLY A 34 -10.19 -23.64 7.81
C GLY A 34 -9.99 -24.60 9.00
N THR A 35 -8.75 -24.93 9.37
CA THR A 35 -8.48 -25.83 10.50
C THR A 35 -8.96 -25.25 11.84
N SER A 36 -9.20 -26.14 12.82
CA SER A 36 -9.43 -25.74 14.20
C SER A 36 -8.16 -25.29 14.95
N THR A 37 -6.99 -25.41 14.31
CA THR A 37 -5.70 -24.98 14.88
C THR A 37 -5.75 -23.47 15.18
N SER A 38 -5.23 -23.06 16.34
CA SER A 38 -5.20 -21.63 16.70
C SER A 38 -4.29 -20.84 15.76
N THR A 39 -4.59 -19.56 15.56
CA THR A 39 -3.73 -18.69 14.75
C THR A 39 -2.34 -18.59 15.36
N GLU A 40 -2.24 -18.51 16.68
CA GLU A 40 -0.97 -18.43 17.41
C GLU A 40 -0.09 -19.66 17.16
N THR A 41 -0.69 -20.85 17.12
CA THR A 41 0.02 -22.09 16.80
C THR A 41 0.57 -22.07 15.36
N LEU A 42 -0.27 -21.71 14.38
CA LEU A 42 0.15 -21.65 12.98
C LEU A 42 1.26 -20.59 12.77
N VAL A 43 1.14 -19.44 13.42
CA VAL A 43 2.15 -18.37 13.40
C VAL A 43 3.47 -18.85 14.00
N LEU A 44 3.43 -19.57 15.12
CA LEU A 44 4.63 -20.12 15.74
C LEU A 44 5.29 -21.17 14.85
N GLU A 45 4.52 -22.06 14.24
CA GLU A 45 5.02 -23.08 13.33
C GLU A 45 5.66 -22.45 12.08
N ALA A 46 4.99 -21.48 11.46
CA ALA A 46 5.51 -20.75 10.32
C ALA A 46 6.79 -19.96 10.67
N ARG A 47 6.86 -19.37 11.87
CA ARG A 47 8.09 -18.73 12.35
C ARG A 47 9.24 -19.72 12.48
N ASN A 48 8.99 -20.87 13.12
CA ASN A 48 10.02 -21.91 13.27
C ASN A 48 10.52 -22.41 11.90
N ASN A 49 9.63 -22.53 10.92
CA ASN A 49 9.96 -22.86 9.54
C ASN A 49 10.86 -21.78 8.89
N LEU A 50 10.53 -20.50 9.04
CA LEU A 50 11.38 -19.43 8.53
C LEU A 50 12.75 -19.40 9.23
N ASP A 51 12.78 -19.65 10.54
CA ASP A 51 14.01 -19.66 11.33
C ASP A 51 14.93 -20.82 10.96
N SER A 52 14.40 -22.00 10.62
CA SER A 52 15.21 -23.13 10.16
C SER A 52 15.88 -22.88 8.81
N HIS A 53 15.24 -22.07 7.95
CA HIS A 53 15.76 -21.72 6.61
C HIS A 53 16.42 -20.34 6.56
N LYS A 54 16.65 -19.70 7.71
CA LYS A 54 17.14 -18.32 7.79
C LYS A 54 18.47 -18.13 7.04
N THR A 55 19.44 -19.00 7.28
CA THR A 55 20.77 -18.88 6.66
C THR A 55 20.67 -19.03 5.14
N GLU A 56 19.92 -20.02 4.66
CA GLU A 56 19.75 -20.29 3.23
C GLU A 56 19.00 -19.15 2.51
N LEU A 57 17.96 -18.62 3.15
CA LEU A 57 17.27 -17.42 2.67
C LEU A 57 18.17 -16.18 2.66
N GLN A 58 19.10 -16.05 3.61
CA GLN A 58 20.03 -14.92 3.65
C GLN A 58 21.19 -15.05 2.64
N GLU A 59 21.57 -16.27 2.27
CA GLU A 59 22.65 -16.57 1.31
C GLU A 59 22.21 -16.43 -0.15
N LEU A 60 20.91 -16.54 -0.43
CA LEU A 60 20.35 -16.16 -1.72
C LEU A 60 20.69 -14.67 -1.98
N VAL A 61 21.34 -14.39 -3.12
CA VAL A 61 21.78 -13.02 -3.46
C VAL A 61 20.56 -12.10 -3.47
N GLY A 62 20.58 -11.06 -2.62
CA GLY A 62 19.47 -10.12 -2.45
C GLY A 62 18.32 -10.57 -1.55
N ALA A 63 18.45 -11.71 -0.87
CA ALA A 63 17.39 -12.34 -0.08
C ALA A 63 17.56 -12.22 1.44
N SER A 64 18.56 -11.47 1.94
CA SER A 64 18.55 -11.03 3.34
C SER A 64 17.23 -10.31 3.71
N THR A 65 16.60 -9.72 2.71
CA THR A 65 15.28 -9.10 2.81
C THR A 65 14.13 -10.10 2.73
N CYS A 66 14.24 -11.27 2.08
CA CYS A 66 13.16 -12.26 1.98
C CYS A 66 12.74 -12.77 3.37
N TYR A 67 13.71 -13.26 4.15
CA TYR A 67 13.45 -13.72 5.52
C TYR A 67 12.85 -12.59 6.38
N ALA A 68 13.50 -11.42 6.38
CA ALA A 68 13.04 -10.29 7.17
C ALA A 68 11.64 -9.81 6.76
N PHE A 69 11.32 -9.87 5.46
CA PHE A 69 10.03 -9.49 4.91
C PHE A 69 8.92 -10.48 5.28
N LEU A 70 9.13 -11.79 5.07
CA LEU A 70 8.16 -12.82 5.45
C LEU A 70 7.91 -12.82 6.96
N LEU A 71 8.96 -12.69 7.76
CA LEU A 71 8.85 -12.58 9.21
C LEU A 71 8.05 -11.34 9.61
N SER A 72 8.35 -10.19 9.00
CA SER A 72 7.63 -8.95 9.27
C SER A 72 6.16 -9.03 8.86
N MET A 73 5.84 -9.67 7.73
CA MET A 73 4.45 -9.93 7.32
C MET A 73 3.71 -10.77 8.36
N LEU A 74 4.36 -11.78 8.93
CA LEU A 74 3.82 -12.62 10.00
C LEU A 74 3.58 -11.83 11.29
N GLU A 75 4.51 -10.95 11.65
CA GLU A 75 4.44 -10.16 12.88
C GLU A 75 3.43 -9.01 12.81
N TYR A 76 3.37 -8.33 11.67
CA TYR A 76 2.68 -7.04 11.54
C TYR A 76 1.41 -7.10 10.70
N ALA A 77 0.96 -8.27 10.24
CA ALA A 77 -0.37 -8.37 9.64
C ALA A 77 -1.43 -7.80 10.61
N PRO A 78 -2.36 -6.95 10.12
CA PRO A 78 -3.19 -6.09 10.98
C PRO A 78 -4.28 -6.86 11.74
N THR A 79 -4.57 -8.11 11.36
CA THR A 79 -5.57 -8.95 12.03
C THR A 79 -5.06 -10.37 12.25
N PRO A 80 -5.64 -11.12 13.22
CA PRO A 80 -5.33 -12.53 13.39
C PRO A 80 -5.62 -13.38 12.13
N LEU A 81 -6.64 -13.02 11.36
CA LEU A 81 -6.92 -13.70 10.09
C LEU A 81 -5.81 -13.43 9.07
N GLY A 82 -5.33 -12.19 8.99
CA GLY A 82 -4.17 -11.81 8.17
C GLY A 82 -2.92 -12.59 8.54
N GLN A 83 -2.59 -12.66 9.83
CA GLN A 83 -1.46 -13.45 10.34
C GLN A 83 -1.60 -14.93 9.97
N ARG A 84 -2.82 -15.48 10.10
CA ARG A 84 -3.13 -16.86 9.73
C ARG A 84 -2.89 -17.10 8.25
N HIS A 85 -3.31 -16.19 7.37
CA HIS A 85 -3.07 -16.28 5.94
C HIS A 85 -1.57 -16.32 5.61
N VAL A 86 -0.79 -15.41 6.21
CA VAL A 86 0.66 -15.38 6.00
C VAL A 86 1.31 -16.68 6.49
N ALA A 87 0.93 -17.15 7.68
CA ALA A 87 1.42 -18.40 8.26
C ALA A 87 1.11 -19.60 7.35
N CYS A 88 -0.14 -19.71 6.88
CA CYS A 88 -0.54 -20.78 5.98
C CYS A 88 0.25 -20.76 4.68
N VAL A 89 0.49 -19.59 4.07
CA VAL A 89 1.29 -19.51 2.83
C VAL A 89 2.72 -19.99 3.07
N VAL A 90 3.35 -19.58 4.17
CA VAL A 90 4.70 -20.05 4.55
C VAL A 90 4.72 -21.56 4.72
N LEU A 91 3.78 -22.13 5.48
CA LEU A 91 3.73 -23.57 5.74
C LEU A 91 3.42 -24.41 4.49
N GLN A 92 2.75 -23.85 3.49
CA GLN A 92 2.46 -24.53 2.23
C GLN A 92 3.62 -24.55 1.24
N THR A 93 4.76 -23.95 1.59
CA THR A 93 5.97 -24.06 0.78
C THR A 93 6.71 -25.37 0.99
N ASP A 94 6.28 -26.22 1.93
CA ASP A 94 6.86 -27.56 2.19
C ASP A 94 8.40 -27.52 2.34
N ASP A 95 8.92 -26.51 3.05
CA ASP A 95 10.37 -26.27 3.25
C ASP A 95 11.15 -25.95 1.95
N ASP A 96 10.46 -25.67 0.83
CA ASP A 96 11.09 -25.23 -0.41
C ASP A 96 11.50 -23.76 -0.32
N ILE A 97 12.80 -23.54 -0.15
CA ILE A 97 13.45 -22.21 -0.09
C ILE A 97 13.12 -21.38 -1.34
N ALA A 98 13.06 -22.01 -2.52
CA ALA A 98 12.74 -21.30 -3.76
C ALA A 98 11.28 -20.84 -3.79
N ALA A 99 10.36 -21.65 -3.24
CA ALA A 99 8.96 -21.26 -3.06
C ALA A 99 8.81 -20.16 -1.98
N LEU A 100 9.52 -20.23 -0.86
CA LEU A 100 9.55 -19.19 0.17
C LEU A 100 10.04 -17.86 -0.39
N SER A 101 11.18 -17.87 -1.08
CA SER A 101 11.73 -16.69 -1.74
C SER A 101 10.74 -16.12 -2.76
N LYS A 102 10.14 -16.99 -3.59
CA LYS A 102 9.11 -16.57 -4.54
C LYS A 102 7.89 -15.95 -3.87
N CYS A 103 7.46 -16.46 -2.72
CA CYS A 103 6.38 -15.85 -1.95
C CYS A 103 6.75 -14.44 -1.46
N ALA A 104 7.96 -14.26 -0.94
CA ALA A 104 8.43 -12.94 -0.51
C ALA A 104 8.42 -11.94 -1.69
N VAL A 105 8.94 -12.36 -2.85
CA VAL A 105 8.97 -11.59 -4.11
C VAL A 105 7.56 -11.21 -4.55
N ASP A 106 6.64 -12.18 -4.61
CA ASP A 106 5.26 -11.97 -5.05
C ASP A 106 4.55 -10.98 -4.10
N TRP A 107 4.63 -11.18 -2.77
CA TRP A 107 4.02 -10.25 -1.81
C TRP A 107 4.65 -8.85 -1.87
N TYR A 108 5.97 -8.75 -1.97
CA TYR A 108 6.62 -7.44 -2.11
C TYR A 108 6.12 -6.70 -3.35
N HIS A 109 6.04 -7.38 -4.50
CA HIS A 109 5.57 -6.77 -5.73
C HIS A 109 4.10 -6.35 -5.65
N PHE A 110 3.23 -7.29 -5.28
CA PHE A 110 1.79 -7.05 -5.34
C PHE A 110 1.28 -6.16 -4.20
N LEU A 111 1.96 -6.12 -3.05
CA LEU A 111 1.52 -5.35 -1.89
C LEU A 111 2.34 -4.09 -1.66
N VAL A 112 3.66 -4.17 -1.66
CA VAL A 112 4.51 -3.03 -1.27
C VAL A 112 4.80 -2.12 -2.44
N PHE A 113 5.29 -2.69 -3.55
CA PHE A 113 5.67 -1.91 -4.72
C PHE A 113 4.45 -1.21 -5.31
N LEU A 114 3.34 -1.92 -5.51
CA LEU A 114 2.14 -1.33 -6.09
C LEU A 114 1.56 -0.23 -5.20
N VAL A 115 1.43 -0.43 -3.90
CA VAL A 115 0.86 0.58 -2.99
C VAL A 115 1.77 1.82 -2.92
N ARG A 116 3.10 1.64 -2.96
CA ARG A 116 4.07 2.75 -2.93
C ARG A 116 4.14 3.53 -4.26
N GLU A 117 4.15 2.85 -5.40
CA GLU A 117 4.20 3.50 -6.72
C GLU A 117 2.86 4.11 -7.13
N ALA A 118 1.76 3.51 -6.67
CA ALA A 118 0.42 4.06 -6.77
C ALA A 118 0.42 5.51 -6.24
N ASP A 119 0.95 5.76 -5.04
CA ASP A 119 0.87 7.09 -4.44
C ASP A 119 1.75 8.16 -5.12
N LYS A 120 2.85 7.76 -5.78
CA LYS A 120 3.74 8.71 -6.48
C LYS A 120 3.12 9.34 -7.71
N THR A 121 2.16 8.66 -8.36
CA THR A 121 1.64 9.04 -9.68
C THR A 121 0.29 9.75 -9.64
N GLY A 122 -0.41 9.78 -8.51
CA GLY A 122 -1.85 10.10 -8.47
C GLY A 122 -2.34 11.32 -7.68
N CYS A 123 -1.57 11.87 -6.73
CA CYS A 123 -2.20 12.61 -5.62
C CYS A 123 -1.78 14.07 -5.41
N TYR A 124 -0.96 14.67 -6.29
CA TYR A 124 -0.66 16.11 -6.19
C TYR A 124 -1.71 16.95 -6.92
N GLU A 125 -2.95 16.93 -6.44
CA GLU A 125 -3.91 17.99 -6.77
C GLU A 125 -4.04 18.92 -5.56
N PRO A 126 -3.45 20.13 -5.59
CA PRO A 126 -3.70 21.11 -4.54
C PRO A 126 -5.20 21.39 -4.44
N ILE A 127 -5.72 21.52 -3.21
CA ILE A 127 -7.15 21.72 -2.94
C ILE A 127 -7.69 22.99 -3.62
N PHE A 128 -6.80 23.95 -3.89
CA PHE A 128 -7.08 25.17 -4.63
C PHE A 128 -6.18 25.35 -5.85
N ASP A 129 -6.77 25.80 -6.94
CA ASP A 129 -6.05 26.48 -8.01
C ASP A 129 -5.71 27.89 -7.54
N PHE A 130 -4.42 28.19 -7.38
CA PHE A 130 -3.91 29.49 -6.94
C PHE A 130 -4.23 30.63 -7.91
N SER A 131 -4.83 30.35 -9.08
CA SER A 131 -5.23 31.37 -10.06
C SER A 131 -6.36 32.29 -9.59
N ASN A 132 -7.17 31.90 -8.59
CA ASN A 132 -8.26 32.72 -8.04
C ASN A 132 -7.98 33.15 -6.60
N THR A 133 -7.68 34.43 -6.40
CA THR A 133 -7.43 35.07 -5.09
C THR A 133 -8.68 35.24 -4.22
N ARG A 134 -9.84 34.69 -4.63
CA ARG A 134 -11.12 34.82 -3.91
C ARG A 134 -11.50 33.50 -3.23
N THR A 135 -11.54 33.50 -1.91
CA THR A 135 -12.04 32.36 -1.11
C THR A 135 -13.57 32.23 -1.22
N LEU A 136 -14.04 31.19 -1.89
CA LEU A 136 -15.45 30.87 -2.07
C LEU A 136 -16.11 30.45 -0.75
N THR A 137 -17.39 30.76 -0.54
CA THR A 137 -18.21 30.12 0.51
C THR A 137 -18.43 28.65 0.17
N TYR A 138 -18.74 27.81 1.16
CA TYR A 138 -19.07 26.40 0.92
C TYR A 138 -20.17 26.22 -0.14
N LYS A 139 -21.22 27.06 -0.11
CA LYS A 139 -22.29 27.02 -1.12
C LYS A 139 -21.79 27.40 -2.52
N GLU A 140 -20.96 28.44 -2.63
CA GLU A 140 -20.36 28.85 -3.91
C GLU A 140 -19.39 27.79 -4.44
N TYR A 141 -18.55 27.22 -3.57
CA TYR A 141 -17.64 26.14 -3.92
C TYR A 141 -18.39 24.90 -4.39
N MET A 142 -19.42 24.45 -3.66
CA MET A 142 -20.23 23.30 -4.07
C MET A 142 -20.92 23.53 -5.43
N LYS A 143 -21.32 24.77 -5.73
CA LYS A 143 -21.86 25.14 -7.05
C LYS A 143 -20.80 25.06 -8.15
N GLU A 144 -19.55 25.44 -7.89
CA GLU A 144 -18.43 25.26 -8.84
C GLU A 144 -18.03 23.80 -9.01
N VAL A 145 -18.04 23.02 -7.92
CA VAL A 145 -17.87 21.57 -7.94
C VAL A 145 -18.92 20.93 -8.83
N ASP A 146 -20.18 21.37 -8.71
CA ASP A 146 -21.26 20.83 -9.53
C ASP A 146 -21.08 21.05 -11.03
N ASN A 147 -20.42 22.15 -11.40
CA ASN A 147 -20.12 22.52 -12.78
C ASN A 147 -18.80 21.92 -13.32
N SER A 148 -18.04 21.19 -12.49
CA SER A 148 -16.74 20.63 -12.86
C SER A 148 -16.87 19.31 -13.64
N PRO A 149 -15.90 18.93 -14.49
CA PRO A 149 -15.84 17.59 -15.09
C PRO A 149 -15.92 16.50 -14.02
N ARG A 150 -16.55 15.35 -14.33
CA ARG A 150 -16.88 14.29 -13.34
C ARG A 150 -15.70 13.89 -12.43
N ARG A 151 -14.48 13.76 -12.97
CA ARG A 151 -13.29 13.38 -12.20
C ARG A 151 -12.91 14.45 -11.18
N THR A 152 -12.88 15.70 -11.60
CA THR A 152 -12.58 16.88 -10.77
C THR A 152 -13.69 17.14 -9.75
N LYS A 153 -14.95 16.80 -10.07
CA LYS A 153 -16.10 16.97 -9.18
C LYS A 153 -16.01 16.10 -7.93
N THR A 154 -15.63 14.82 -8.04
CA THR A 154 -15.54 13.91 -6.90
C THR A 154 -14.43 14.30 -5.92
N LEU A 155 -13.23 14.61 -6.43
CA LEU A 155 -12.09 15.03 -5.61
C LEU A 155 -12.36 16.36 -4.91
N ARG A 156 -12.92 17.35 -5.62
CA ARG A 156 -13.28 18.64 -5.00
C ARG A 156 -14.37 18.48 -3.94
N LYS A 157 -15.37 17.63 -4.17
CA LYS A 157 -16.40 17.32 -3.15
C LYS A 157 -15.75 16.70 -1.90
N GLN A 158 -14.83 15.77 -2.09
CA GLN A 158 -14.07 15.18 -0.99
C GLN A 158 -13.25 16.24 -0.25
N ALA A 159 -12.49 17.08 -0.95
CA ALA A 159 -11.72 18.18 -0.35
C ALA A 159 -12.61 19.08 0.51
N CYS A 160 -13.77 19.47 -0.01
CA CYS A 160 -14.74 20.30 0.70
C CYS A 160 -15.24 19.64 2.00
N ASN A 161 -15.56 18.34 1.93
CA ASN A 161 -15.97 17.58 3.11
C ASN A 161 -14.85 17.50 4.14
N LEU A 162 -13.62 17.26 3.71
CA LEU A 162 -12.47 17.14 4.59
C LEU A 162 -12.10 18.48 5.25
N LEU A 163 -12.13 19.59 4.50
CA LEU A 163 -11.96 20.95 5.06
C LEU A 163 -12.97 21.25 6.15
N LEU A 164 -14.25 20.92 5.93
CA LEU A 164 -15.28 21.08 6.96
C LEU A 164 -15.08 20.17 8.15
N ARG A 165 -14.79 18.89 7.92
CA ARG A 165 -14.61 17.89 8.97
C ARG A 165 -13.42 18.25 9.85
N ASP A 166 -12.30 18.61 9.24
CA ASP A 166 -11.01 18.82 9.91
C ASP A 166 -10.80 20.29 10.30
N ASN A 167 -11.82 21.15 10.15
CA ASN A 167 -11.79 22.58 10.47
C ASN A 167 -10.62 23.33 9.80
N ASP A 168 -10.46 23.10 8.49
CA ASP A 168 -9.40 23.63 7.64
C ASP A 168 -7.97 23.31 8.14
N ARG A 169 -7.77 22.21 8.88
CA ARG A 169 -6.46 21.90 9.50
C ARG A 169 -5.87 20.60 9.00
N CYS A 170 -4.55 20.60 8.91
CA CYS A 170 -3.79 19.36 8.85
C CYS A 170 -3.94 18.60 10.17
N ILE A 171 -4.34 17.33 10.09
CA ILE A 171 -4.50 16.48 11.28
C ILE A 171 -3.19 16.24 12.02
N ILE A 172 -2.07 16.16 11.31
CA ILE A 172 -0.77 15.79 11.88
C ILE A 172 -0.02 17.01 12.41
N SER A 173 0.05 18.10 11.62
CA SER A 173 0.81 19.29 12.00
C SER A 173 -0.01 20.32 12.80
N GLY A 174 -1.33 20.33 12.62
CA GLY A 174 -2.22 21.38 13.12
C GLY A 174 -2.26 22.66 12.27
N SER A 175 -1.43 22.75 11.23
CA SER A 175 -1.38 23.90 10.31
C SER A 175 -2.72 24.15 9.65
N ILE A 176 -3.07 25.41 9.43
CA ILE A 176 -4.32 25.81 8.77
C ILE A 176 -4.10 25.90 7.25
N ASP A 177 -5.12 25.56 6.47
CA ASP A 177 -5.15 25.80 5.04
C ASP A 177 -5.00 27.28 4.68
N ILE A 178 -4.19 27.57 3.66
CA ILE A 178 -3.97 28.94 3.19
C ILE A 178 -5.27 29.62 2.67
N GLY A 179 -6.24 28.83 2.24
CA GLY A 179 -7.56 29.30 1.83
C GLY A 179 -8.55 29.49 2.99
N SER A 180 -8.17 29.21 4.24
CA SER A 180 -9.12 29.32 5.37
C SER A 180 -9.60 30.76 5.58
N LYS A 181 -10.90 30.90 5.86
CA LYS A 181 -11.56 32.20 6.12
C LYS A 181 -11.30 32.75 7.51
N ASN A 182 -10.76 31.93 8.41
CA ASN A 182 -10.47 32.28 9.78
C ASN A 182 -8.95 32.30 9.98
N PRO A 183 -8.22 33.27 9.39
CA PRO A 183 -6.78 33.36 9.60
C PRO A 183 -6.51 33.58 11.08
N THR A 184 -5.97 32.57 11.75
CA THR A 184 -5.44 32.71 13.11
C THR A 184 -4.00 33.21 13.04
N LYS A 185 -3.36 33.46 14.19
CA LYS A 185 -1.92 33.75 14.24
C LYS A 185 -1.04 32.51 13.95
N GLU A 186 -1.64 31.37 13.64
CA GLU A 186 -0.94 30.11 13.41
C GLU A 186 -0.39 30.05 11.97
N SER A 187 0.58 29.17 11.75
CA SER A 187 1.18 28.99 10.43
C SER A 187 0.14 28.45 9.43
N SER A 188 -0.08 29.19 8.34
CA SER A 188 -0.88 28.76 7.20
C SER A 188 -0.01 28.03 6.17
N THR A 189 -0.51 26.95 5.58
CA THR A 189 0.18 26.21 4.52
C THR A 189 -0.85 25.56 3.60
N PRO A 190 -0.55 25.34 2.31
CA PRO A 190 -1.44 24.58 1.45
C PRO A 190 -1.66 23.17 2.01
N LEU A 191 -2.93 22.78 2.15
CA LEU A 191 -3.29 21.41 2.50
C LEU A 191 -3.60 20.59 1.26
N GLN A 192 -3.46 19.27 1.40
CA GLN A 192 -3.87 18.30 0.41
C GLN A 192 -4.58 17.12 1.05
N ILE A 193 -5.24 16.34 0.21
CA ILE A 193 -5.89 15.10 0.61
C ILE A 193 -4.83 14.00 0.69
N SER A 194 -4.70 13.36 1.84
CA SER A 194 -4.00 12.09 1.98
C SER A 194 -5.03 10.96 2.03
N HIS A 195 -5.03 10.12 1.00
CA HIS A 195 -5.75 8.84 1.03
C HIS A 195 -4.99 7.84 1.90
N ILE A 196 -5.73 7.00 2.63
CA ILE A 196 -5.15 5.94 3.50
C ILE A 196 -4.81 4.72 2.65
N ILE A 197 -5.79 4.27 1.86
CA ILE A 197 -5.61 3.32 0.77
C ILE A 197 -5.42 4.13 -0.52
N PRO A 198 -4.27 4.02 -1.20
CA PRO A 198 -3.95 4.83 -2.37
C PRO A 198 -5.01 4.78 -3.45
N TRP A 199 -5.42 5.96 -3.94
CA TRP A 199 -6.43 6.10 -4.98
C TRP A 199 -6.11 5.27 -6.24
N SER A 200 -4.83 5.15 -6.57
CA SER A 200 -4.28 4.46 -7.73
C SER A 200 -4.45 2.94 -7.68
N LEU A 201 -4.81 2.35 -6.54
CA LEU A 201 -5.27 0.95 -6.50
C LEU A 201 -6.60 0.75 -7.24
N ASN A 202 -7.42 1.81 -7.40
CA ASN A 202 -8.57 1.76 -8.30
C ASN A 202 -8.19 1.76 -9.77
N ASN A 203 -6.96 2.17 -10.06
CA ASN A 203 -6.55 2.51 -11.41
C ASN A 203 -5.15 2.00 -11.67
N LEU A 204 -5.02 0.68 -11.49
CA LEU A 204 -3.86 -0.14 -11.84
C LEU A 204 -3.71 -0.19 -13.38
N TYR A 205 -3.55 0.98 -14.00
CA TYR A 205 -3.40 1.14 -15.44
C TYR A 205 -2.22 0.31 -15.93
N GLY A 206 -2.45 -0.39 -17.05
CA GLY A 206 -1.44 -1.26 -17.65
C GLY A 206 -1.41 -2.66 -17.05
N MET A 207 -1.94 -2.92 -15.85
CA MET A 207 -2.02 -4.28 -15.32
C MET A 207 -3.10 -5.10 -16.03
N THR A 208 -2.83 -6.39 -16.22
CA THR A 208 -3.85 -7.35 -16.66
C THR A 208 -4.90 -7.53 -15.55
N GLU A 209 -6.14 -7.89 -15.92
CA GLU A 209 -7.19 -8.14 -14.92
C GLU A 209 -6.78 -9.21 -13.90
N VAL A 210 -6.06 -10.25 -14.34
CA VAL A 210 -5.51 -11.29 -13.46
C VAL A 210 -4.55 -10.69 -12.41
N ALA A 211 -3.66 -9.78 -12.81
CA ALA A 211 -2.73 -9.16 -11.89
C ALA A 211 -3.43 -8.18 -10.93
N LYS A 212 -4.48 -7.50 -11.38
CA LYS A 212 -5.32 -6.65 -10.50
C LYS A 212 -6.04 -7.48 -9.46
N THR A 213 -6.70 -8.57 -9.88
CA THR A 213 -7.39 -9.49 -8.97
C THR A 213 -6.39 -10.10 -7.99
N GLY A 214 -5.22 -10.54 -8.46
CA GLY A 214 -4.15 -11.06 -7.59
C GLY A 214 -3.68 -10.04 -6.55
N THR A 215 -3.50 -8.77 -6.93
CA THR A 215 -3.18 -7.69 -5.97
C THR A 215 -4.25 -7.55 -4.89
N TRP A 216 -5.53 -7.47 -5.29
CA TRP A 216 -6.62 -7.31 -4.34
C TRP A 216 -6.80 -8.54 -3.44
N ASP A 217 -6.69 -9.74 -3.99
CA ASP A 217 -6.76 -10.99 -3.23
C ASP A 217 -5.62 -11.07 -2.21
N MET A 218 -4.39 -10.76 -2.61
CA MET A 218 -3.24 -10.76 -1.71
C MET A 218 -3.38 -9.71 -0.62
N LEU A 219 -3.88 -8.52 -0.99
CA LEU A 219 -4.11 -7.43 -0.05
C LEU A 219 -5.17 -7.84 0.96
N GLN A 220 -6.30 -8.40 0.50
CA GLN A 220 -7.40 -8.87 1.34
C GLN A 220 -6.99 -10.01 2.27
N ASN A 221 -6.19 -10.97 1.79
CA ASN A 221 -5.67 -12.05 2.62
C ASN A 221 -4.67 -11.54 3.66
N PHE A 222 -3.76 -10.63 3.30
CA PHE A 222 -2.81 -10.08 4.26
C PHE A 222 -3.49 -9.25 5.36
N VAL A 223 -4.48 -8.45 4.99
CA VAL A 223 -5.16 -7.57 5.96
C VAL A 223 -6.23 -8.31 6.78
N GLY A 224 -6.85 -9.35 6.22
CA GLY A 224 -7.91 -10.11 6.87
C GLY A 224 -9.19 -9.30 7.14
N ILE A 225 -9.41 -8.21 6.40
CA ILE A 225 -10.65 -7.42 6.39
C ILE A 225 -11.14 -7.28 4.95
N ASP A 226 -12.45 -7.07 4.77
CA ASP A 226 -13.03 -6.80 3.46
C ASP A 226 -12.68 -5.38 3.00
N ILE A 227 -11.51 -5.27 2.39
CA ILE A 227 -11.04 -4.07 1.71
C ILE A 227 -11.66 -3.91 0.31
N ALA A 228 -12.25 -4.97 -0.24
CA ALA A 228 -12.86 -4.97 -1.57
C ALA A 228 -14.18 -4.19 -1.60
N LYS A 229 -14.62 -3.66 -0.45
CA LYS A 229 -15.67 -2.64 -0.34
C LYS A 229 -15.23 -1.21 -0.70
N PHE A 230 -13.91 -0.95 -0.76
CA PHE A 230 -13.35 0.37 -1.05
C PHE A 230 -12.98 0.68 -2.53
N PRO A 231 -12.89 -0.28 -3.47
CA PRO A 231 -12.68 0.01 -4.87
C PRO A 231 -13.79 0.90 -5.47
N GLY A 232 -13.44 1.69 -6.48
CA GLY A 232 -14.38 2.53 -7.24
C GLY A 232 -14.74 3.85 -6.53
N GLY A 233 -16.04 4.17 -6.48
CA GLY A 233 -16.53 5.45 -5.95
C GLY A 233 -16.22 5.66 -4.46
N GLU A 234 -16.07 4.58 -3.70
CA GLU A 234 -15.86 4.59 -2.26
C GLU A 234 -14.42 4.87 -1.84
N ILE A 235 -13.44 4.79 -2.76
CA ILE A 235 -12.04 5.14 -2.40
C ILE A 235 -11.91 6.63 -2.04
N ASN A 236 -12.80 7.47 -2.59
CA ASN A 236 -12.89 8.90 -2.31
C ASN A 236 -13.85 9.19 -1.15
N HIS A 237 -14.32 8.17 -0.45
CA HIS A 237 -15.11 8.35 0.75
C HIS A 237 -14.26 9.03 1.83
N PRO A 238 -14.83 9.97 2.62
CA PRO A 238 -14.07 10.67 3.66
C PRO A 238 -13.40 9.76 4.70
N SER A 239 -13.91 8.54 4.90
CA SER A 239 -13.28 7.56 5.80
C SER A 239 -11.96 6.98 5.29
N ASN A 240 -11.67 7.10 3.98
CA ASN A 240 -10.38 6.71 3.41
C ASN A 240 -9.41 7.90 3.27
N ALA A 241 -9.69 9.06 3.90
CA ALA A 241 -8.83 10.23 3.71
C ALA A 241 -8.82 11.23 4.87
N PHE A 242 -7.75 12.03 4.91
CA PHE A 242 -7.60 13.15 5.84
C PHE A 242 -6.79 14.30 5.23
N LEU A 243 -6.88 15.49 5.83
CA LEU A 243 -6.07 16.62 5.40
C LEU A 243 -4.66 16.59 5.99
N SER A 244 -3.70 16.84 5.11
CA SER A 244 -2.28 16.85 5.44
C SER A 244 -1.56 18.02 4.79
N THR A 245 -0.47 18.48 5.41
CA THR A 245 0.52 19.30 4.71
C THR A 245 1.27 18.45 3.69
N LEU A 246 1.91 19.09 2.70
CA LEU A 246 2.76 18.40 1.72
C LEU A 246 3.76 17.42 2.37
N THR A 247 4.54 17.88 3.36
CA THR A 247 5.54 17.05 4.05
C THR A 247 4.91 15.83 4.73
N ALA A 248 3.85 16.05 5.52
CA ALA A 248 3.17 14.96 6.23
C ALA A 248 2.58 13.92 5.26
N ALA A 249 2.01 14.36 4.13
CA ALA A 249 1.49 13.46 3.12
C ALA A 249 2.59 12.60 2.48
N LEU A 250 3.72 13.22 2.10
CA LEU A 250 4.87 12.52 1.51
C LEU A 250 5.40 11.44 2.43
N MET A 251 5.52 11.77 3.72
CA MET A 251 5.98 10.83 4.72
C MET A 251 4.98 9.71 4.98
N PHE A 252 3.67 10.01 4.93
CA PHE A 252 2.61 9.03 5.13
C PHE A 252 2.53 8.05 3.95
N SER A 253 2.50 8.56 2.71
CA SER A 253 2.46 7.73 1.50
C SER A 253 3.75 6.93 1.27
N SER A 254 4.89 7.44 1.76
CA SER A 254 6.16 6.72 1.75
C SER A 254 6.34 5.78 2.95
N PHE A 255 5.30 5.56 3.75
CA PHE A 255 5.33 4.67 4.91
C PHE A 255 6.40 5.01 5.96
N MET A 256 6.83 6.27 6.02
CA MET A 256 7.78 6.77 7.02
C MET A 256 7.09 7.11 8.34
N ILE A 257 5.79 7.40 8.27
CA ILE A 257 4.92 7.64 9.43
C ILE A 257 3.65 6.82 9.32
N TYR A 258 3.06 6.51 10.48
CA TYR A 258 1.78 5.81 10.60
C TYR A 258 1.08 6.20 11.91
N PHE A 259 -0.18 5.81 12.03
CA PHE A 259 -1.00 6.06 13.22
C PHE A 259 -1.12 4.78 14.05
N ASP A 260 -0.56 4.79 15.26
CA ASP A 260 -0.84 3.76 16.26
C ASP A 260 -2.11 4.14 17.03
N SER A 261 -3.02 3.17 17.20
CA SER A 261 -4.21 3.34 18.02
C SER A 261 -3.85 3.59 19.49
N THR A 262 -4.76 4.26 20.18
CA THR A 262 -4.75 4.38 21.63
C THR A 262 -6.01 3.74 22.21
N ASP A 263 -6.13 3.67 23.53
CA ASP A 263 -7.34 3.20 24.20
C ASP A 263 -8.56 4.12 23.97
N THR A 264 -8.33 5.31 23.41
CA THR A 264 -9.40 6.28 23.11
C THR A 264 -9.78 6.20 21.62
N PRO A 265 -11.06 5.97 21.28
CA PRO A 265 -11.52 5.96 19.90
C PRO A 265 -11.14 7.23 19.14
N HIS A 266 -10.73 7.05 17.88
CA HIS A 266 -10.30 8.13 16.98
C HIS A 266 -9.09 8.96 17.46
N LYS A 267 -8.39 8.51 18.49
CA LYS A 267 -7.17 9.12 18.99
C LYS A 267 -5.99 8.20 18.73
N TYR A 268 -4.93 8.78 18.17
CA TYR A 268 -3.78 8.03 17.68
C TYR A 268 -2.48 8.73 18.06
N ILE A 269 -1.40 7.94 18.12
CA ILE A 269 -0.03 8.44 18.21
C ILE A 269 0.60 8.33 16.83
N VAL A 270 1.10 9.44 16.30
CA VAL A 270 1.88 9.43 15.07
C VAL A 270 3.25 8.83 15.38
N ARG A 271 3.50 7.66 14.80
CA ARG A 271 4.79 6.97 14.89
C ARG A 271 5.61 7.23 13.66
N THR A 272 6.92 7.11 13.84
CA THR A 272 7.91 7.45 12.82
C THR A 272 9.09 6.50 12.93
N PHE A 273 9.65 6.06 11.81
CA PHE A 273 10.89 5.25 11.81
C PHE A 273 12.17 6.10 11.86
N TYR A 274 12.04 7.40 11.61
CA TYR A 274 13.13 8.36 11.60
C TYR A 274 12.79 9.54 12.48
N LYS A 275 13.80 10.14 13.13
CA LYS A 275 13.60 11.33 13.96
C LYS A 275 13.11 12.49 13.09
N ASN A 276 11.88 12.94 13.33
CA ASN A 276 11.29 14.09 12.67
C ASN A 276 10.31 14.81 13.60
N GLU A 277 9.77 15.94 13.13
CA GLU A 277 8.90 16.83 13.91
C GLU A 277 7.51 16.24 14.26
N PHE A 278 7.09 15.16 13.60
CA PHE A 278 5.82 14.48 13.84
C PHE A 278 5.91 13.33 14.86
N ALA A 279 7.13 12.97 15.28
CA ALA A 279 7.36 11.83 16.17
C ALA A 279 6.58 11.95 17.49
N ASN A 280 5.80 10.92 17.80
CA ASN A 280 4.99 10.77 19.01
C ASN A 280 3.94 11.87 19.22
N ARG A 281 3.55 12.60 18.16
CA ARG A 281 2.43 13.52 18.24
C ARG A 281 1.13 12.76 18.48
N THR A 282 0.33 13.24 19.41
CA THR A 282 -1.03 12.73 19.62
C THR A 282 -1.99 13.49 18.72
N VAL A 283 -2.77 12.76 17.92
CA VAL A 283 -3.80 13.32 17.05
C VAL A 283 -5.17 12.79 17.48
N THR A 284 -6.23 13.55 17.23
CA THR A 284 -7.61 13.11 17.46
C THR A 284 -8.44 13.54 16.28
N PHE A 285 -9.00 12.57 15.55
CA PHE A 285 -9.95 12.85 14.49
C PHE A 285 -11.28 13.25 15.12
N ARG A 286 -11.81 14.38 14.68
CA ARG A 286 -13.08 14.94 15.15
C ARG A 286 -13.77 15.61 13.98
N ASP A 287 -15.09 15.44 13.92
CA ASP A 287 -15.91 16.09 12.91
C ASP A 287 -16.34 17.48 13.40
N HIS A 288 -16.04 18.51 12.60
CA HIS A 288 -16.39 19.89 12.83
C HIS A 288 -17.44 20.42 11.83
N SER A 289 -18.06 19.53 11.04
CA SER A 289 -19.10 19.85 10.05
C SER A 289 -20.35 20.55 10.66
N GLY A 290 -20.62 20.32 11.95
CA GLY A 290 -21.68 20.98 12.71
C GLY A 290 -23.05 20.83 12.06
N SER A 291 -23.69 21.96 11.75
CA SER A 291 -25.05 21.99 11.18
C SER A 291 -25.16 21.45 9.75
N LYS A 292 -24.03 21.10 9.10
CA LYS A 292 -24.02 20.54 7.74
C LYS A 292 -24.21 19.02 7.70
N GLY A 293 -24.31 18.39 8.87
CA GLY A 293 -24.49 16.94 9.01
C GLY A 293 -23.15 16.21 9.09
N PRO A 294 -23.15 15.02 9.73
CA PRO A 294 -21.91 14.33 10.07
C PRO A 294 -21.12 13.90 8.84
N ILE A 295 -19.80 14.11 8.89
CA ILE A 295 -18.85 13.65 7.88
C ILE A 295 -17.99 12.54 8.50
N SER A 296 -17.93 11.39 7.84
CA SER A 296 -17.21 10.22 8.33
C SER A 296 -15.74 10.52 8.64
N LEU A 297 -15.31 10.09 9.83
CA LEU A 297 -13.92 10.11 10.24
C LEU A 297 -13.12 9.02 9.51
N PRO A 298 -11.78 9.13 9.47
CA PRO A 298 -10.92 8.06 8.99
C PRO A 298 -11.24 6.72 9.65
N ASP A 299 -11.38 5.69 8.82
CA ASP A 299 -11.68 4.34 9.25
C ASP A 299 -10.47 3.77 10.03
N PRO A 300 -10.67 3.33 11.29
CA PRO A 300 -9.59 2.79 12.11
C PRO A 300 -8.91 1.57 11.48
N ASP A 301 -9.67 0.73 10.76
CA ASP A 301 -9.13 -0.48 10.15
C ASP A 301 -8.22 -0.11 8.97
N LEU A 302 -8.60 0.91 8.18
CA LEU A 302 -7.75 1.41 7.11
C LEU A 302 -6.44 2.01 7.64
N LEU A 303 -6.51 2.76 8.74
CA LEU A 303 -5.31 3.30 9.39
C LEU A 303 -4.41 2.17 9.92
N ALA A 304 -5.00 1.12 10.48
CA ALA A 304 -4.27 -0.07 10.93
C ALA A 304 -3.60 -0.80 9.76
N VAL A 305 -4.28 -0.92 8.60
CA VAL A 305 -3.71 -1.48 7.37
C VAL A 305 -2.50 -0.67 6.89
N GLN A 306 -2.61 0.66 6.81
CA GLN A 306 -1.47 1.50 6.43
C GLN A 306 -0.31 1.37 7.42
N GLY A 307 -0.62 1.31 8.73
CA GLY A 307 0.38 1.09 9.77
C GLY A 307 1.06 -0.27 9.70
N ALA A 308 0.33 -1.33 9.36
CA ALA A 308 0.89 -2.66 9.11
C ALA A 308 1.91 -2.63 7.97
N PHE A 309 1.56 -2.01 6.83
CA PHE A 309 2.51 -1.83 5.73
C PHE A 309 3.74 -1.04 6.15
N ALA A 310 3.55 0.04 6.90
CA ALA A 310 4.67 0.84 7.39
C ALA A 310 5.61 0.01 8.27
N LYS A 311 5.06 -0.81 9.17
CA LYS A 311 5.85 -1.72 10.02
C LYS A 311 6.57 -2.78 9.19
N VAL A 312 5.89 -3.45 8.26
CA VAL A 312 6.51 -4.46 7.39
C VAL A 312 7.67 -3.88 6.60
N ILE A 313 7.44 -2.79 5.88
CA ILE A 313 8.42 -2.19 4.97
C ILE A 313 9.67 -1.74 5.70
N ASN A 314 9.52 -1.15 6.89
CA ASN A 314 10.66 -0.65 7.65
C ASN A 314 11.36 -1.79 8.42
N ALA A 315 10.63 -2.73 9.01
CA ALA A 315 11.21 -3.86 9.74
C ALA A 315 11.97 -4.82 8.81
N SER A 316 11.53 -4.96 7.56
CA SER A 316 12.19 -5.82 6.58
C SER A 316 13.39 -5.15 5.90
N GLY A 317 13.62 -3.85 6.09
CA GLY A 317 14.62 -3.08 5.35
C GLY A 317 14.19 -2.65 3.94
N ALA A 318 12.97 -2.99 3.51
CA ALA A 318 12.42 -2.61 2.21
C ALA A 318 12.22 -1.10 2.01
N ALA A 319 12.31 -0.32 3.09
CA ALA A 319 12.27 1.13 3.04
C ALA A 319 13.50 1.75 2.34
N ALA A 320 14.69 1.18 2.53
CA ALA A 320 15.98 1.82 2.24
C ALA A 320 16.18 2.13 0.75
N GLU A 321 15.91 1.17 -0.14
CA GLU A 321 16.00 1.38 -1.59
C GLU A 321 15.05 0.42 -2.32
N PRO A 322 13.85 0.85 -2.75
CA PRO A 322 12.89 -0.05 -3.41
C PRO A 322 13.42 -0.60 -4.74
N ASP A 323 14.29 0.16 -5.43
CA ASP A 323 14.95 -0.27 -6.66
C ASP A 323 16.07 -1.29 -6.38
N GLN A 324 16.87 -1.07 -5.33
CA GLN A 324 17.91 -2.02 -4.92
C GLN A 324 17.29 -3.30 -4.40
N LEU A 325 16.23 -3.22 -3.60
CA LEU A 325 15.49 -4.40 -3.15
C LEU A 325 14.90 -5.18 -4.32
N TRP A 326 14.51 -4.50 -5.40
CA TRP A 326 14.03 -5.18 -6.60
C TRP A 326 15.15 -5.80 -7.44
N ASP A 327 16.27 -5.12 -7.57
CA ASP A 327 17.45 -5.69 -8.21
C ASP A 327 17.99 -6.88 -7.38
N GLU A 328 17.88 -6.82 -6.06
CA GLU A 328 18.23 -7.88 -5.10
C GLU A 328 17.25 -9.07 -5.12
N LEU A 329 15.94 -8.83 -4.96
CA LEU A 329 14.92 -9.88 -4.92
C LEU A 329 14.69 -10.56 -6.27
N VAL A 330 14.91 -9.85 -7.37
CA VAL A 330 14.61 -10.38 -8.70
C VAL A 330 15.87 -10.98 -9.34
N LEU A 331 17.09 -10.46 -9.14
CA LEU A 331 18.23 -10.83 -10.02
C LEU A 331 19.68 -10.65 -9.49
N PRO A 332 20.41 -11.76 -9.24
CA PRO A 332 21.79 -11.87 -9.69
C PRO A 332 21.84 -12.35 -11.15
N GLY A 333 21.72 -11.45 -12.14
CA GLY A 333 22.15 -11.79 -13.51
C GLY A 333 21.40 -11.23 -14.73
N LEU A 334 20.25 -10.57 -14.60
CA LEU A 334 19.57 -9.96 -15.76
C LEU A 334 19.70 -8.43 -15.73
N GLY A 335 20.75 -7.91 -16.35
CA GLY A 335 20.95 -6.46 -16.47
C GLY A 335 19.80 -5.76 -17.21
N PHE A 336 18.91 -5.10 -16.48
CA PHE A 336 17.86 -4.23 -17.01
C PHE A 336 17.92 -2.85 -16.35
N LYS A 337 18.03 -1.78 -17.15
CA LYS A 337 18.13 -0.39 -16.68
C LYS A 337 16.77 0.32 -16.61
N SER A 338 16.54 1.00 -15.49
CA SER A 338 15.53 2.05 -15.19
C SER A 338 14.05 1.68 -15.14
N ALA A 339 13.35 2.24 -14.13
CA ALA A 339 11.96 1.98 -13.75
C ALA A 339 10.91 2.15 -14.87
N GLN A 340 11.15 3.04 -15.83
CA GLN A 340 10.20 3.30 -16.92
C GLN A 340 10.24 2.24 -18.03
N VAL A 341 11.38 1.55 -18.19
CA VAL A 341 11.52 0.39 -19.09
C VAL A 341 11.00 -0.88 -18.41
N ARG A 342 11.00 -0.93 -17.07
CA ARG A 342 10.56 -2.09 -16.26
C ARG A 342 9.07 -2.42 -16.39
N SER A 343 8.18 -1.41 -16.44
CA SER A 343 6.73 -1.66 -16.58
C SER A 343 6.36 -2.19 -17.97
N GLN A 344 7.03 -1.74 -19.03
CA GLN A 344 6.74 -2.17 -20.41
C GLN A 344 7.31 -3.56 -20.73
N SER A 345 8.49 -3.90 -20.20
CA SER A 345 9.15 -5.20 -20.42
C SER A 345 8.41 -6.37 -19.76
N LEU A 346 7.83 -6.17 -18.58
CA LEU A 346 7.02 -7.20 -17.90
C LEU A 346 5.66 -7.43 -18.57
N LEU A 347 5.06 -6.39 -19.16
CA LEU A 347 3.84 -6.52 -19.97
C LEU A 347 4.03 -7.37 -21.22
N SER A 348 5.26 -7.48 -21.73
CA SER A 348 5.58 -8.44 -22.80
C SER A 348 5.77 -9.87 -22.30
N GLN A 349 6.26 -10.09 -21.07
CA GLN A 349 6.50 -11.43 -20.53
C GLN A 349 5.22 -12.13 -20.07
N VAL A 350 4.24 -11.40 -19.51
CA VAL A 350 2.91 -11.94 -19.18
C VAL A 350 2.14 -12.38 -20.45
N LYS A 351 2.42 -11.75 -21.60
CA LYS A 351 1.85 -12.17 -22.90
C LYS A 351 2.46 -13.46 -23.45
N SER A 352 3.63 -13.88 -22.96
CA SER A 352 4.34 -15.06 -23.49
C SER A 352 4.17 -16.34 -22.68
N SER A 353 3.40 -16.36 -21.59
CA SER A 353 3.07 -17.62 -20.87
C SER A 353 2.10 -18.48 -21.69
N PRO A 354 2.45 -19.72 -22.05
CA PRO A 354 1.60 -20.61 -22.83
C PRO A 354 0.62 -21.33 -21.90
N LEU A 355 -0.44 -20.64 -21.48
CA LEU A 355 -1.62 -21.27 -20.85
C LEU A 355 -2.94 -20.90 -21.56
N ILE A 356 -2.88 -20.30 -22.75
CA ILE A 356 -4.08 -19.99 -23.54
C ILE A 356 -3.97 -20.62 -24.92
N THR A 357 -4.17 -21.93 -24.98
CA THR A 357 -4.75 -22.57 -26.16
C THR A 357 -5.56 -23.76 -25.71
N ASN A 358 -6.87 -23.54 -25.52
CA ASN A 358 -7.97 -24.44 -25.92
C ASN A 358 -9.18 -24.20 -25.02
N GLN A 359 -10.16 -23.47 -25.54
CA GLN A 359 -11.56 -23.89 -25.59
C GLN A 359 -12.38 -22.84 -26.37
N MET A 360 -12.40 -23.01 -27.70
CA MET A 360 -13.53 -22.64 -28.55
C MET A 360 -13.59 -23.65 -29.70
N THR A 361 -14.34 -24.72 -29.46
CA THR A 361 -15.12 -25.45 -30.47
C THR A 361 -16.42 -25.86 -29.83
#